data_AF-A0A4Y2CUH9-F1
#
_entry.id   AF-A0A4Y2CUH9-F1
#
_cell.length_a   1.000
_cell.length_b   1.000
_cell.length_c   1.000
_cell.angle_alpha   90.00
_cell.angle_beta   90.00
_cell.angle_gamma   90.00
#
_symmetry.space_group_name_H-M   'P 1'
#
loop_
_entity.id
_entity.type
_entity.pdbx_description
1 polymer ?
#
loop_
_entity_poly.entity_id
_entity_poly.type
_entity_poly.pdbx_seq_one_letter_code
_entity_poly.pdbx_strand_id
1 'polypeptide(L)'
;MRSPNRSACKRSSELVLSNRSVKRILYLDSHFLTYKLVVVHQLKPENYAQRLNFSYEMEAIFEQNHNLISPMNDEARFHLNVIISGGSCYAI
;
A
#
# COMPACT_ATOMS: atom_id res chain seq x y z
N MET A 1 6.29 -20.90 -10.42
CA MET A 1 6.16 -19.59 -9.76
C MET A 1 4.77 -19.01 -10.06
N ARG A 2 3.72 -19.45 -9.35
CA ARG A 2 2.32 -19.13 -9.72
C ARG A 2 1.53 -18.35 -8.66
N SER A 3 2.17 -17.86 -7.59
CA SER A 3 1.50 -16.98 -6.64
C SER A 3 2.44 -15.92 -6.04
N PRO A 4 1.98 -14.66 -5.92
CA PRO A 4 2.76 -13.55 -5.37
C PRO A 4 2.89 -13.61 -3.84
N ASN A 5 2.22 -14.57 -3.19
CA ASN A 5 2.09 -14.64 -1.74
C ASN A 5 3.28 -15.31 -1.02
N ARG A 6 4.38 -15.61 -1.72
CA ARG A 6 5.56 -16.28 -1.12
C ARG A 6 6.82 -15.43 -1.29
N SER A 7 7.52 -15.23 -0.18
CA SER A 7 8.80 -14.52 -0.19
C SER A 7 9.87 -15.31 -0.95
N ALA A 8 10.83 -14.59 -1.55
CA ALA A 8 11.98 -15.19 -2.21
C ALA A 8 12.76 -16.13 -1.28
N CYS A 9 12.83 -15.83 0.04
CA CYS A 9 13.47 -16.68 1.03
C CYS A 9 12.74 -18.01 1.25
N LYS A 10 11.40 -18.00 1.36
CA LYS A 10 10.62 -19.25 1.46
C LYS A 10 10.76 -20.08 0.19
N ARG A 11 10.82 -19.40 -0.96
CA ARG A 11 11.03 -20.06 -2.25
C ARG A 11 12.43 -20.67 -2.37
N SER A 12 13.45 -20.01 -1.84
CA SER A 12 14.82 -20.51 -1.86
C SER A 12 14.97 -21.77 -1.02
N SER A 13 14.30 -21.86 0.14
CA SER A 13 14.29 -23.07 0.95
C SER A 13 13.51 -24.22 0.29
N GLU A 14 12.37 -23.92 -0.35
CA GLU A 14 11.56 -24.93 -1.06
C GLU A 14 12.29 -25.51 -2.29
N LEU A 15 13.02 -24.65 -3.02
CA LEU A 15 13.70 -25.03 -4.27
C LEU A 15 15.14 -25.50 -4.03
N VAL A 16 15.63 -25.47 -2.79
CA VAL A 16 17.05 -25.76 -2.45
C VAL A 16 18.01 -24.93 -3.33
N LEU A 17 17.64 -23.67 -3.57
CA LEU A 17 18.43 -22.72 -4.34
C LEU A 17 18.92 -21.61 -3.41
N SER A 18 20.03 -20.97 -3.77
CA SER A 18 20.44 -19.76 -3.06
C SER A 18 19.39 -18.65 -3.25
N ASN A 19 19.18 -17.82 -2.23
CA ASN A 19 18.29 -16.65 -2.33
C ASN A 19 18.71 -15.72 -3.47
N ARG A 20 20.02 -15.57 -3.72
CA ARG A 20 20.55 -14.81 -4.86
C ARG A 20 20.12 -15.41 -6.20
N SER A 21 20.17 -16.74 -6.35
CA SER A 21 19.72 -17.42 -7.57
C SER A 21 18.22 -17.23 -7.79
N VAL A 22 17.41 -17.34 -6.72
CA VAL A 22 15.96 -17.10 -6.80
C VAL A 22 15.66 -15.66 -7.20
N LYS A 23 16.32 -14.68 -6.58
CA LYS A 23 16.19 -13.26 -6.96
C LYS A 23 16.60 -13.03 -8.41
N ARG A 24 17.71 -13.62 -8.86
CA ARG A 24 18.17 -13.53 -10.26
C ARG A 24 17.09 -14.03 -11.22
N ILE A 25 16.52 -15.21 -10.96
CA ILE A 25 15.46 -15.79 -11.78
C ILE A 25 14.21 -14.89 -11.77
N LEU A 26 13.85 -14.34 -10.62
CA LEU A 26 12.68 -13.44 -10.51
C LEU A 26 12.87 -12.15 -11.32
N TYR A 27 14.03 -11.49 -11.21
CA TYR A 27 14.27 -10.19 -11.84
C TYR A 27 14.70 -10.29 -13.30
N LEU A 28 15.63 -11.21 -13.64
CA LEU A 28 16.22 -11.30 -14.97
C LEU A 28 15.46 -12.26 -15.89
N ASP A 29 15.08 -13.43 -15.38
CA ASP A 29 14.51 -14.47 -16.23
C ASP A 29 12.97 -14.31 -16.33
N SER A 30 12.32 -13.83 -15.25
CA SER A 30 10.87 -13.70 -15.15
C SER A 30 10.35 -12.26 -15.15
N HIS A 31 11.23 -11.25 -15.17
CA HIS A 31 10.87 -9.82 -15.20
C HIS A 31 9.87 -9.39 -14.12
N PHE A 32 9.86 -10.06 -12.97
CA PHE A 32 9.00 -9.67 -11.85
C PHE A 32 9.62 -8.48 -11.12
N LEU A 33 8.92 -7.36 -11.12
CA LEU A 33 9.21 -6.25 -10.22
C LEU A 33 8.85 -6.68 -8.79
N THR A 34 9.70 -6.32 -7.83
CA THR A 34 9.42 -6.53 -6.41
C THR A 34 8.06 -5.93 -6.08
N TYR A 35 7.14 -6.75 -5.56
CA TYR A 35 5.81 -6.29 -5.22
C TYR A 35 5.91 -5.22 -4.12
N LYS A 36 5.31 -4.05 -4.35
CA LYS A 36 5.12 -3.04 -3.30
C LYS A 36 4.06 -3.58 -2.35
N LEU A 37 4.45 -3.96 -1.14
CA LEU A 37 3.49 -4.29 -0.08
C LEU A 37 2.81 -3.00 0.35
N VAL A 38 1.48 -2.94 0.16
CA VAL A 38 0.64 -1.85 0.66
C VAL A 38 -0.31 -2.45 1.68
N VAL A 39 -0.31 -1.88 2.88
CA VAL A 39 -1.31 -2.23 3.89
C VAL A 39 -2.63 -1.57 3.47
N VAL A 40 -3.65 -2.38 3.23
CA VAL A 40 -4.99 -1.93 2.90
C VAL A 40 -5.96 -2.42 3.98
N HIS A 41 -7.01 -1.64 4.24
CA HIS A 41 -8.09 -2.10 5.09
C HIS A 41 -8.79 -3.29 4.42
N GLN A 42 -9.03 -4.37 5.18
CA GLN A 42 -9.78 -5.51 4.68
C GLN A 42 -11.22 -5.08 4.39
N LEU A 43 -11.62 -5.20 3.13
CA LEU A 43 -12.99 -4.89 2.74
C LEU A 43 -13.90 -6.08 3.08
N LYS A 44 -14.89 -5.87 3.95
CA LYS A 44 -15.95 -6.85 4.17
C LYS A 44 -16.87 -6.90 2.94
N PRO A 45 -17.47 -8.06 2.61
CA PRO A 45 -18.34 -8.19 1.43
C PRO A 45 -19.49 -7.17 1.40
N GLU A 46 -20.08 -6.88 2.56
CA GLU A 46 -21.13 -5.86 2.74
C GLU A 46 -20.70 -4.44 2.34
N ASN A 47 -19.42 -4.08 2.57
CA ASN A 47 -18.89 -2.76 2.26
C ASN A 47 -18.61 -2.58 0.75
N TYR A 48 -18.51 -3.68 0.00
CA TYR A 48 -18.18 -3.62 -1.42
C TYR A 48 -19.30 -2.94 -2.21
N ALA A 49 -20.55 -3.39 -2.03
CA ALA A 49 -21.69 -2.81 -2.73
C ALA A 49 -21.90 -1.33 -2.39
N GLN A 50 -21.74 -0.97 -1.11
CA GLN A 50 -21.86 0.42 -0.64
C GLN A 50 -20.81 1.32 -1.30
N ARG A 51 -19.54 0.88 -1.33
CA ARG A 51 -18.46 1.66 -1.95
C ARG A 51 -18.63 1.79 -3.46
N LEU A 52 -19.07 0.72 -4.12
CA LEU A 52 -19.30 0.73 -5.57
C LEU A 52 -20.41 1.72 -5.94
N ASN A 53 -21.54 1.68 -5.23
CA ASN A 53 -22.65 2.60 -5.47
C ASN A 53 -22.23 4.05 -5.21
N PHE A 54 -21.51 4.30 -4.11
CA PHE A 54 -20.95 5.63 -3.84
C PHE A 54 -20.04 6.11 -4.97
N SER A 55 -19.18 5.25 -5.53
CA SER A 55 -18.32 5.61 -6.65
C SER A 55 -19.12 6.02 -7.89
N TYR A 56 -20.17 5.29 -8.25
CA TYR A 56 -21.02 5.65 -9.40
C TYR A 56 -21.79 6.95 -9.18
N GLU A 57 -22.32 7.15 -7.96
CA GLU A 57 -23.02 8.40 -7.61
C GLU A 57 -22.08 9.61 -7.68
N MET A 58 -20.87 9.47 -7.13
CA MET A 58 -19.86 10.54 -7.18
C MET A 58 -19.39 10.83 -8.61
N GLU A 59 -19.20 9.80 -9.44
CA GLU A 59 -18.85 9.97 -10.85
C GLU A 59 -19.91 10.81 -11.59
N ALA A 60 -21.20 10.48 -11.40
CA ALA A 60 -22.29 11.25 -12.00
C ALA A 60 -22.33 12.71 -11.51
N ILE A 61 -22.04 12.95 -10.23
CA ILE A 61 -22.00 14.30 -9.64
C ILE A 61 -20.83 15.11 -10.21
N PHE A 62 -19.65 14.50 -10.39
CA PHE A 62 -18.47 15.16 -10.95
C PHE A 62 -18.64 15.51 -12.43
N GLU A 63 -19.28 14.63 -13.22
CA GLU A 63 -19.60 14.92 -14.63
C GLU A 63 -20.60 16.07 -14.78
N GLN A 64 -21.56 16.20 -13.87
CA GLN A 64 -22.55 17.28 -13.91
C GLN A 64 -22.03 18.61 -13.38
N ASN A 65 -20.99 18.61 -12.53
CA ASN A 65 -20.51 19.79 -11.82
C ASN A 65 -18.97 19.88 -11.87
N HIS A 66 -18.43 20.39 -12.98
CA HIS A 66 -16.97 20.56 -13.14
C HIS A 66 -16.30 21.49 -12.13
N ASN A 67 -17.07 22.34 -11.42
CA ASN A 67 -16.57 23.26 -10.39
C ASN A 67 -16.81 22.76 -8.96
N LEU A 68 -17.11 21.48 -8.77
CA LEU A 68 -17.36 20.91 -7.44
C LEU A 68 -16.06 20.88 -6.62
N ILE A 69 -15.87 21.86 -5.74
CA ILE A 69 -14.82 21.82 -4.72
C ILE A 69 -15.32 20.91 -3.60
N SER A 70 -14.80 19.67 -3.56
CA SER A 70 -15.12 18.74 -2.48
C SER A 70 -14.46 19.23 -1.17
N PRO A 71 -15.21 19.43 -0.08
CA PRO A 71 -14.62 19.69 1.23
C PRO A 71 -14.16 18.36 1.83
N MET A 72 -13.08 17.79 1.28
CA MET A 72 -12.36 16.69 1.94
C MET A 72 -11.48 17.30 3.03
N ASN A 73 -12.02 17.39 4.24
CA ASN A 73 -11.22 17.72 5.42
C ASN A 73 -10.87 16.41 6.14
N ASP A 74 -9.60 16.01 6.09
CA ASP A 74 -9.10 14.85 6.83
C ASP A 74 -8.32 15.35 8.06
N GLU A 75 -8.62 14.77 9.23
CA GLU A 75 -7.95 15.09 10.48
C GLU A 75 -6.74 14.14 10.65
N ALA A 76 -5.54 14.66 10.37
CA ALA A 76 -4.31 13.96 10.67
C ALA A 76 -3.84 14.25 12.11
N ARG A 77 -3.65 13.20 12.91
CA ARG A 77 -3.06 13.30 14.26
C ARG A 77 -1.58 12.95 14.21
N PHE A 78 -0.73 13.86 14.67
CA PHE A 78 0.72 13.66 14.74
C PHE A 78 1.15 13.46 16.19
N HIS A 79 1.98 12.44 16.43
CA HIS A 79 2.63 12.23 17.73
C HIS A 79 4.02 12.85 17.69
N LEU A 80 4.23 13.93 18.45
CA LEU A 80 5.54 14.57 18.60
C LEU A 80 6.34 13.83 19.67
N ASN A 81 7.45 13.20 19.28
CA ASN A 81 8.41 12.63 20.20
C ASN A 81 9.59 13.60 20.37
N VAL A 82 9.74 14.18 21.56
CA VAL A 82 10.87 15.06 21.88
C VAL A 82 11.98 14.23 22.52
N ILE A 83 13.18 14.26 21.92
CA ILE A 83 14.38 13.71 22.55
C ILE A 83 15.03 14.84 23.36
N ILE A 84 15.10 14.68 24.67
CA ILE A 84 15.81 15.62 25.55
C ILE A 84 17.28 15.20 25.60
N SER A 85 18.10 15.74 24.69
CA SER A 85 19.55 15.77 24.86
C SER A 85 19.92 17.05 25.59
N GLY A 86 20.59 16.92 26.75
CA GLY A 86 20.87 18.00 27.70
C GLY A 86 21.12 19.38 27.07
N GLY A 87 20.16 20.29 27.25
CA GLY A 87 20.32 21.73 27.08
C GLY A 87 19.73 22.39 25.84
N SER A 88 19.20 21.66 24.85
CA SER A 88 18.45 22.29 23.77
C SER A 88 17.43 21.35 23.13
N CYS A 89 16.17 21.79 23.10
CA CYS A 89 15.06 21.06 22.49
C CYS A 89 15.03 21.38 20.98
N TYR A 90 15.23 20.38 20.14
CA TYR A 90 14.95 20.47 18.71
C TYR A 90 13.72 19.62 18.40
N ALA A 91 12.70 20.22 17.77
CA ALA A 91 11.63 19.47 17.12
C ALA A 91 12.15 18.97 15.78
N ILE A 92 12.00 17.67 15.50
CA ILE A 92 12.28 17.06 14.19
C ILE A 92 11.00 17.06 13.37
#